data_AF-A0A945W3W0-F1
#
_entry.id   AF-A0A945W3W0-F1
#
_cell.length_a   1.000
_cell.length_b   1.000
_cell.length_c   1.000
_cell.angle_alpha   90.00
_cell.angle_beta   90.00
_cell.angle_gamma   90.00
#
_symmetry.space_group_name_H-M   'P 1'
#
loop_
_entity.id
_entity.type
_entity.pdbx_description
1 polymer ?
#
loop_
_entity_poly.entity_id
_entity_poly.type
_entity_poly.pdbx_seq_one_letter_code
_entity_poly.pdbx_strand_id
1 'polypeptide(L)' 'RRYKAVFVNKLTDAEQEAAETQTWLEFALKCKYINSEIFKRLDEKYEHIFAMLITMERKADTFCKS' A
#
# COMPACT_ATOMS: atom_id res chain seq x y z
N ARG A 1 5.32 18.89 16.80
CA ARG A 1 4.98 17.47 17.05
C ARG A 1 4.02 16.98 15.98
N ARG A 2 4.40 15.97 15.18
CA ARG A 2 3.44 15.25 14.33
C ARG A 2 2.59 14.36 15.25
N TYR A 3 1.27 14.51 15.18
CA TYR A 3 0.36 13.72 16.02
C TYR A 3 0.34 12.28 15.53
N LYS A 4 0.83 11.35 16.36
CA LYS A 4 1.00 9.92 15.99
C LYS A 4 -0.27 9.31 15.42
N ALA A 5 -1.44 9.63 15.98
CA ALA A 5 -2.69 9.06 15.50
C ALA A 5 -3.06 9.56 14.09
N VAL A 6 -2.77 10.81 13.74
CA VAL A 6 -2.97 11.31 12.36
C VAL A 6 -1.98 10.67 11.39
N PHE A 7 -0.74 10.43 11.82
CA PHE A 7 0.24 9.72 11.00
C PHE A 7 -0.21 8.28 10.70
N VAL A 8 -0.61 7.52 11.73
CA VAL A 8 -1.12 6.16 11.57
C VAL A 8 -2.38 6.14 10.71
N ASN A 9 -3.34 7.03 10.97
CA ASN A 9 -4.56 7.14 10.16
C ASN A 9 -4.25 7.34 8.66
N LYS A 10 -3.25 8.18 8.32
CA LYS A 10 -2.85 8.38 6.93
C LYS A 10 -2.13 7.19 6.31
N LEU A 11 -1.44 6.36 7.10
CA LEU A 11 -0.90 5.09 6.60
C LEU A 11 -2.02 4.09 6.32
N THR A 12 -3.01 3.99 7.21
CA THR A 12 -4.18 3.14 6.98
C THR A 12 -4.96 3.56 5.72
N ASP A 13 -5.18 4.85 5.51
CA ASP A 13 -5.78 5.36 4.26
C ASP A 13 -4.96 4.88 3.05
N ALA A 14 -3.63 5.01 3.09
CA ALA A 14 -2.76 4.59 2.00
C ALA A 14 -2.78 3.06 1.74
N GLU A 15 -2.92 2.25 2.79
CA GLU A 15 -3.08 0.80 2.68
C GLU A 15 -4.40 0.43 1.99
N GLN A 16 -5.48 1.16 2.29
CA GLN A 16 -6.78 0.95 1.64
C GLN A 16 -6.73 1.27 0.14
N GLU A 17 -6.14 2.40 -0.23
CA GLU A 17 -5.96 2.79 -1.64
C GLU A 17 -5.06 1.80 -2.41
N ALA A 18 -4.04 1.25 -1.74
CA ALA A 18 -3.18 0.21 -2.30
C ALA A 18 -3.96 -1.09 -2.57
N ALA A 19 -4.82 -1.51 -1.63
CA ALA A 19 -5.64 -2.71 -1.77
C ALA A 19 -6.69 -2.54 -2.88
N GLU A 20 -7.29 -1.36 -2.98
CA GLU A 20 -8.19 -1.03 -4.08
C GLU A 20 -7.46 -1.12 -5.42
N THR A 21 -6.22 -0.62 -5.50
CA THR A 21 -5.45 -0.71 -6.75
C THR A 21 -5.13 -2.15 -7.14
N GLN A 22 -4.77 -3.03 -6.20
CA GLN A 22 -4.60 -4.46 -6.50
C GLN A 22 -5.89 -5.09 -7.04
N THR A 23 -7.05 -4.71 -6.50
CA THR A 23 -8.35 -5.15 -7.03
C THR A 23 -8.55 -4.70 -8.49
N TRP A 24 -8.16 -3.47 -8.83
CA TRP A 24 -8.20 -2.99 -10.21
C TRP A 24 -7.21 -3.71 -11.13
N LEU A 25 -6.03 -4.10 -10.63
CA LEU A 25 -5.09 -4.93 -11.38
C LEU A 25 -5.68 -6.30 -11.69
N GLU A 26 -6.37 -6.93 -10.73
CA GLU A 26 -7.04 -8.21 -10.96
C GLU A 26 -8.14 -8.08 -12.03
N PHE A 27 -8.94 -7.02 -11.95
CA PHE A 27 -9.97 -6.74 -12.94
C PHE A 27 -9.35 -6.54 -14.34
N ALA A 28 -8.28 -5.76 -14.43
CA ALA A 28 -7.56 -5.53 -15.68
C ALA A 28 -7.01 -6.84 -16.28
N LEU A 29 -6.50 -7.75 -15.44
CA LEU A 29 -6.05 -9.08 -15.87
C LEU A 29 -7.23 -9.94 -16.35
N LYS A 30 -8.32 -10.01 -15.58
CA LYS A 30 -9.54 -10.79 -15.92
C LYS A 30 -10.18 -10.32 -17.23
N CYS A 31 -10.17 -9.01 -17.47
CA CYS A 31 -10.65 -8.39 -18.71
C CYS A 31 -9.61 -8.38 -19.83
N LYS A 32 -8.42 -8.97 -19.62
CA LYS A 32 -7.33 -9.07 -20.61
C LYS A 32 -6.78 -7.72 -21.11
N TYR A 33 -6.92 -6.66 -20.32
CA TYR A 33 -6.27 -5.37 -20.57
C TYR A 33 -4.76 -5.42 -20.31
N ILE A 34 -4.34 -6.29 -19.39
CA ILE A 34 -2.94 -6.61 -19.11
C ILE A 34 -2.73 -8.13 -19.15
N ASN A 35 -1.48 -8.55 -19.37
CA ASN A 35 -1.10 -9.95 -19.29
C ASN A 35 -0.61 -10.33 -17.87
N SER A 36 -0.40 -11.63 -17.64
CA SER A 36 0.02 -12.15 -16.33
C SER A 36 1.40 -11.65 -15.88
N GLU A 37 2.31 -11.39 -16.82
CA GLU A 37 3.65 -10.85 -16.51
C GLU A 37 3.54 -9.41 -15.97
N ILE A 38 2.76 -8.57 -16.65
CA ILE A 38 2.50 -7.19 -16.20
C ILE A 38 1.78 -7.19 -14.87
N PHE A 39 0.74 -8.02 -14.72
CA PHE A 39 0.02 -8.15 -13.45
C PHE A 39 0.96 -8.52 -12.31
N LYS A 40 1.72 -9.61 -12.44
CA LYS A 40 2.63 -10.09 -11.39
C LYS A 40 3.65 -9.03 -10.99
N ARG A 41 4.25 -8.36 -11.98
CA ARG A 41 5.23 -7.29 -11.71
C ARG A 41 4.62 -6.10 -10.98
N LEU A 42 3.38 -5.73 -11.28
CA LEU A 42 2.70 -4.62 -10.61
C LEU A 42 2.23 -5.04 -9.21
N ASP A 43 1.67 -6.24 -9.08
CA ASP A 43 1.23 -6.82 -7.82
C ASP A 43 2.39 -6.94 -6.82
N GLU A 44 3.54 -7.47 -7.25
CA GLU A 44 4.76 -7.53 -6.43
C GLU A 44 5.21 -6.14 -5.93
N LYS A 45 5.03 -5.09 -6.73
CA LYS A 45 5.32 -3.72 -6.28
C LYS A 45 4.35 -3.26 -5.19
N TYR A 46 3.07 -3.59 -5.31
CA TYR A 46 2.09 -3.26 -4.28
C TYR A 46 2.36 -4.04 -2.98
N GLU A 47 2.76 -5.31 -3.05
CA GLU A 47 3.21 -6.08 -1.88
C GLU A 47 4.40 -5.40 -1.16
N HIS A 48 5.37 -4.87 -1.92
CA HIS A 48 6.47 -4.10 -1.33
C HIS A 48 5.98 -2.79 -0.68
N ILE A 49 5.00 -2.10 -1.27
CA ILE A 49 4.39 -0.90 -0.68
C ILE A 49 3.71 -1.25 0.64
N PHE A 50 2.92 -2.33 0.71
CA PHE A 50 2.32 -2.80 1.96
C PHE A 50 3.36 -3.08 3.03
N ALA A 51 4.42 -3.81 2.68
CA ALA A 51 5.50 -4.09 3.62
C ALA A 51 6.14 -2.82 4.19
N MET A 52 6.29 -1.78 3.35
CA MET A 52 6.79 -0.47 3.78
C MET A 52 5.81 0.25 4.70
N LEU A 53 4.52 0.34 4.34
CA LEU A 53 3.48 1.01 5.13
C LEU A 53 3.34 0.37 6.52
N ILE A 54 3.23 -0.96 6.58
CA ILE A 54 3.17 -1.73 7.83
C ILE A 54 4.44 -1.49 8.68
N THR A 55 5.61 -1.45 8.04
CA THR A 55 6.87 -1.18 8.75
C THR A 55 6.90 0.24 9.33
N MET A 56 6.38 1.22 8.60
CA MET A 56 6.27 2.61 9.04
C MET A 56 5.29 2.74 10.20
N GLU A 57 4.14 2.06 10.16
CA GLU A 57 3.15 2.05 11.23
C GLU A 57 3.75 1.45 12.51
N ARG A 58 4.37 0.26 12.40
CA ARG A 58 5.06 -0.40 13.53
C ARG A 58 6.15 0.47 14.14
N LYS A 59 6.80 1.32 13.33
CA LYS A 59 7.85 2.24 13.74
C LYS A 59 7.35 3.68 13.88
N ALA A 60 6.04 3.93 14.01
CA ALA A 60 5.46 5.28 13.99
C ALA A 60 6.09 6.23 15.01
N ASP A 61 6.54 5.74 16.16
CA ASP A 61 7.25 6.53 17.19
C ASP A 61 8.57 7.12 16.68
N THR A 62 9.25 6.47 15.73
CA THR A 62 10.48 7.00 15.12
C THR A 62 10.20 8.19 14.20
N PHE A 63 9.00 8.26 13.61
CA PHE A 63 8.56 9.32 12.71
C PHE A 63 7.83 10.47 13.44
N CYS A 64 7.24 10.18 14.60
CA CYS A 64 6.43 11.11 15.38
C CYS A 64 7.15 11.58 16.66
N LYS A 65 8.49 11.68 16.61
CA LYS A 65 9.29 12.13 17.76
C LYS A 65 8.83 13.49 18.28
N SER A 66 8.98 13.64 19.60
CA SER A 66 8.61 14.82 20.37
C SER A 66 9.40 16.04 19.97
#